data_AF-A0A644ZUV5-F1
#
_entry.id   AF-A0A644ZUV5-F1
#
_cell.length_a   1.000
_cell.length_b   1.000
_cell.length_c   1.000
_cell.angle_alpha   90.00
_cell.angle_beta   90.00
_cell.angle_gamma   90.00
#
_symmetry.space_group_name_H-M   'P 1'
#
loop_
_entity.id
_entity.type
_entity.pdbx_description
1 polymer ?
#
loop_
_entity_poly.entity_id
_entity_poly.type
_entity_poly.pdbx_seq_one_letter_code
_entity_poly.pdbx_strand_id
1 'polypeptide(L)'
;MKDLQITFLELVYWTFTGDINKFYADFRWTGWQDEVKYVLGDEGISIYNFLWAEGYAIEKRSRRILPIEEIWGITNENRKKLGIS
;
A
#
# COMPACT_ATOMS: atom_id res chain seq x y z
N MET A 1 5.91 7.22 -5.50
CA MET A 1 4.47 7.49 -5.59
C MET A 1 4.30 8.56 -6.65
N LYS A 2 3.47 8.36 -7.68
CA LYS A 2 3.24 9.41 -8.68
C LYS A 2 2.64 10.60 -7.94
N ASP A 3 3.30 11.75 -8.05
CA ASP A 3 2.70 13.00 -7.64
C ASP A 3 1.53 13.26 -8.57
N LEU A 4 0.32 13.23 -8.01
CA LEU A 4 -0.88 13.19 -8.84
C LEU A 4 -1.20 14.57 -9.42
N GLN A 5 -0.56 15.66 -8.94
CA GLN A 5 -0.71 17.04 -9.44
C GLN A 5 -2.18 17.44 -9.68
N ILE A 6 -3.10 16.86 -8.91
CA ILE A 6 -4.53 17.14 -8.96
C ILE A 6 -5.02 17.56 -7.59
N THR A 7 -6.10 18.33 -7.62
CA THR A 7 -6.86 18.75 -6.45
C THR A 7 -7.61 17.58 -5.81
N PHE A 8 -8.08 17.77 -4.58
CA PHE A 8 -8.92 16.78 -3.89
C PHE A 8 -10.20 16.44 -4.68
N LEU A 9 -10.84 17.44 -5.30
CA LEU A 9 -12.07 17.21 -6.07
C LEU A 9 -11.79 16.35 -7.31
N GLU A 10 -10.68 16.62 -7.99
CA GLU A 10 -10.24 15.82 -9.13
C GLU A 10 -9.85 14.40 -8.71
N LEU A 11 -9.26 14.23 -7.51
CA LEU A 11 -8.99 12.90 -6.96
C LEU A 11 -10.31 12.14 -6.75
N VAL A 12 -11.28 12.76 -6.08
CA VAL A 12 -12.59 12.14 -5.85
C VAL A 12 -13.27 11.81 -7.17
N TYR A 13 -13.31 12.74 -8.13
CA TYR A 13 -13.81 12.48 -9.47
C TYR A 13 -13.11 11.29 -10.13
N TRP A 14 -11.77 11.25 -10.07
CA TRP A 14 -10.97 10.15 -10.60
C TRP A 14 -11.25 8.81 -9.92
N THR A 15 -11.58 8.78 -8.62
CA THR A 15 -11.97 7.52 -7.97
C THR A 15 -13.27 6.93 -8.54
N PHE A 16 -14.14 7.76 -9.14
CA PHE A 16 -15.38 7.27 -9.76
C PHE A 16 -15.26 7.03 -11.26
N THR A 17 -14.40 7.78 -11.97
CA THR A 17 -14.32 7.71 -13.43
C THR A 17 -13.03 7.08 -13.97
N GLY A 18 -12.02 6.93 -13.11
CA GLY A 18 -10.72 6.38 -13.46
C GLY A 18 -10.67 4.86 -13.37
N ASP A 19 -9.63 4.28 -13.96
CA ASP A 19 -9.36 2.84 -13.88
C ASP A 19 -8.51 2.52 -12.65
N ILE A 20 -9.17 2.38 -11.50
CA ILE A 20 -8.56 1.99 -10.22
C ILE A 20 -7.83 0.64 -10.37
N ASN A 21 -8.38 -0.27 -11.17
CA ASN A 21 -7.79 -1.60 -11.34
C ASN A 21 -6.43 -1.54 -12.01
N LYS A 22 -6.31 -0.73 -13.07
CA LYS A 22 -5.04 -0.49 -13.76
C LYS A 22 -4.06 0.31 -12.90
N PHE A 23 -4.53 1.32 -12.17
CA PHE A 23 -3.65 2.17 -11.36
C PHE A 23 -2.95 1.40 -10.23
N TYR A 24 -3.67 0.49 -9.56
CA TYR A 24 -3.13 -0.32 -8.47
C TYR A 24 -2.63 -1.70 -8.90
N ALA A 25 -2.53 -1.98 -10.22
CA ALA A 25 -2.16 -3.30 -10.72
C ALA A 25 -0.83 -3.81 -10.14
N ASP A 26 0.19 -2.94 -10.07
CA ASP A 26 1.52 -3.29 -9.58
C ASP A 26 1.58 -3.54 -8.06
N PHE A 27 0.52 -3.16 -7.33
CA PHE A 27 0.39 -3.33 -5.88
C PHE A 27 -0.51 -4.51 -5.51
N ARG A 28 -0.99 -5.28 -6.50
CA ARG A 28 -1.86 -6.45 -6.29
C ARG A 28 -1.09 -7.74 -6.55
N TRP A 29 -1.51 -8.80 -5.89
CA TRP A 29 -0.98 -10.15 -6.04
C TRP A 29 -2.12 -11.14 -6.27
N THR A 30 -1.81 -12.34 -6.72
CA THR A 30 -2.81 -13.35 -7.03
C THR A 30 -3.57 -13.72 -5.76
N GLY A 31 -4.90 -13.56 -5.78
CA GLY A 31 -5.76 -13.83 -4.62
C GLY A 31 -5.81 -12.71 -3.57
N TRP A 32 -5.28 -11.51 -3.86
CA TRP A 32 -5.30 -10.38 -2.91
C TRP A 32 -6.70 -10.06 -2.36
N GLN A 33 -7.75 -10.22 -3.17
CA GLN A 33 -9.13 -9.99 -2.74
C GLN A 33 -9.55 -10.95 -1.63
N ASP A 34 -9.06 -12.19 -1.64
CA ASP A 34 -9.39 -13.18 -0.63
C ASP A 34 -8.63 -12.92 0.67
N GLU A 35 -7.40 -12.42 0.60
CA GLU A 35 -6.66 -11.97 1.78
C GLU A 35 -7.31 -10.72 2.41
N VAL A 36 -7.67 -9.72 1.60
CA VAL A 36 -8.24 -8.45 2.09
C VAL A 36 -9.61 -8.63 2.77
N LYS A 37 -10.39 -9.64 2.41
CA LYS A 37 -11.69 -9.93 3.06
C LYS A 37 -11.60 -10.17 4.56
N TYR A 38 -10.44 -10.59 5.06
CA TYR A 38 -10.22 -10.90 6.47
C TYR A 38 -9.59 -9.75 7.25
N VAL A 39 -9.24 -8.64 6.59
CA VAL A 39 -8.61 -7.47 7.22
C VAL A 39 -9.69 -6.64 7.92
N LEU A 40 -9.51 -6.40 9.22
CA LEU A 40 -10.40 -5.54 9.99
C LEU A 40 -10.14 -4.04 9.71
N GLY A 41 -11.07 -3.19 10.13
CA GLY A 41 -10.99 -1.74 9.83
C GLY A 41 -9.82 -1.01 10.50
N ASP A 42 -9.22 -1.60 11.52
CA ASP A 42 -8.05 -1.13 12.26
C ASP A 42 -6.76 -1.92 11.93
N GLU A 43 -6.82 -2.80 10.92
CA GLU A 43 -5.70 -3.61 10.46
C GLU A 43 -5.27 -3.23 9.03
N GLY A 44 -4.09 -3.72 8.64
CA GLY A 44 -3.59 -3.65 7.28
C GLY A 44 -2.69 -4.82 6.95
N ILE A 45 -2.34 -4.96 5.67
CA ILE A 45 -1.40 -5.98 5.20
C ILE A 45 0.00 -5.36 5.14
N SER A 46 0.88 -5.82 6.04
CA SER A 46 2.30 -5.52 6.01
C SER A 46 3.01 -6.45 5.03
N ILE A 47 3.90 -5.90 4.19
CA ILE A 47 4.62 -6.62 3.14
C ILE A 47 6.13 -6.47 3.38
N TYR A 48 6.84 -7.58 3.54
CA TYR A 48 8.28 -7.60 3.84
C TYR A 48 9.15 -7.71 2.57
N ASN A 49 10.29 -7.02 2.61
CA ASN A 49 10.74 -6.07 1.58
C ASN A 49 9.62 -5.07 1.26
N PHE A 50 9.54 -3.97 2.02
CA PHE A 50 8.45 -2.98 1.96
C PHE A 50 8.11 -2.53 0.53
N LEU A 51 6.86 -2.13 0.26
CA LEU A 51 6.42 -1.72 -1.09
C LEU A 51 7.24 -0.56 -1.69
N TRP A 52 7.76 0.34 -0.85
CA TRP A 52 8.63 1.44 -1.25
C TRP A 52 10.11 1.03 -1.41
N ALA A 53 10.49 -0.16 -0.95
CA ALA A 53 11.82 -0.70 -1.08
C ALA A 53 11.95 -1.56 -2.34
N GLU A 54 13.15 -1.54 -2.92
CA GLU A 54 13.50 -2.46 -3.98
C GLU A 54 13.47 -3.92 -3.46
N GLY A 55 12.98 -4.84 -4.28
CA GLY A 55 12.83 -6.22 -3.88
C GLY A 55 12.14 -7.06 -4.96
N TYR A 56 11.89 -8.33 -4.63
CA TYR A 56 11.22 -9.27 -5.52
C TYR A 56 9.81 -8.79 -5.91
N ALA A 57 9.22 -9.41 -6.94
CA ALA A 57 7.82 -9.22 -7.28
C ALA A 57 6.92 -9.42 -6.03
N ILE A 58 5.84 -8.63 -5.92
CA ILE A 58 4.93 -8.65 -4.76
C ILE A 58 4.41 -10.06 -4.43
N GLU A 59 4.20 -10.90 -5.44
CA GLU A 59 3.83 -12.31 -5.31
C GLU A 59 4.74 -13.10 -4.37
N LYS A 60 6.05 -12.83 -4.42
CA LYS A 60 7.09 -13.56 -3.68
C LYS A 60 7.42 -12.94 -2.33
N ARG A 61 6.80 -11.81 -1.99
CA ARG A 61 7.06 -11.11 -0.72
C ARG A 61 6.24 -11.73 0.40
N SER A 62 6.83 -11.85 1.58
CA SER A 62 6.10 -12.29 2.78
C SER A 62 5.10 -11.21 3.20
N ARG A 63 3.89 -11.63 3.57
CA ARG A 63 2.79 -10.74 3.95
C ARG A 63 2.20 -11.16 5.30
N ARG A 64 1.71 -10.20 6.08
CA ARG A 64 1.03 -10.44 7.36
C ARG A 64 0.00 -9.35 7.62
N ILE A 65 -1.18 -9.74 8.12
CA ILE A 65 -2.18 -8.81 8.66
C ILE A 65 -1.71 -8.35 10.05
N LEU A 66 -1.61 -7.04 10.26
CA LEU A 66 -1.17 -6.41 11.49
C LEU A 66 -2.05 -5.20 11.82
N PRO A 67 -2.13 -4.78 13.10
CA PRO A 67 -2.72 -3.49 13.45
C PRO A 67 -2.10 -2.34 12.66
N ILE A 68 -2.91 -1.38 12.23
CA ILE A 68 -2.44 -0.27 11.40
C ILE A 68 -1.40 0.59 12.13
N GLU A 69 -1.49 0.67 13.45
CA GLU A 69 -0.53 1.36 14.32
C GLU A 69 0.88 0.75 14.21
N GLU A 70 1.00 -0.58 14.15
CA GLU A 70 2.29 -1.26 13.98
C GLU A 70 2.90 -0.96 12.59
N ILE A 71 2.08 -1.01 11.54
CA ILE A 71 2.51 -0.71 10.17
C ILE A 71 3.01 0.74 10.07
N TRP A 72 2.29 1.67 10.70
CA TRP A 72 2.67 3.08 10.78
C TRP A 72 3.98 3.28 11.56
N GLY A 73 4.12 2.63 12.72
CA GLY A 73 5.32 2.66 13.54
C GLY A 73 6.56 2.23 12.76
N ILE A 74 6.50 1.05 12.13
CA ILE A 74 7.60 0.50 11.31
C ILE A 74 7.93 1.44 10.14
N THR A 75 6.92 2.00 9.47
CA THR A 75 7.13 2.91 8.35
C THR A 75 7.83 4.19 8.80
N ASN A 76 7.41 4.78 9.92
CA ASN A 76 8.01 6.00 10.46
C ASN A 76 9.41 5.77 11.02
N GLU A 77 9.68 4.62 11.62
CA GLU A 77 11.03 4.22 12.03
C GLU A 77 11.98 4.10 10.83
N ASN A 78 11.55 3.42 9.76
CA ASN A 78 12.35 3.31 8.54
C ASN A 78 12.56 4.68 7.88
N ARG A 79 11.54 5.54 7.86
CA ARG A 79 11.65 6.91 7.39
C ARG A 79 12.76 7.68 8.12
N LYS A 80 12.81 7.57 9.46
CA LYS A 80 13.88 8.17 10.29
C LYS A 80 15.25 7.58 9.96
N LYS A 81 15.36 6.24 9.86
CA LYS A 81 16.62 5.54 9.53
C LYS A 81 17.16 5.94 8.15
N LEU A 82 16.27 6.23 7.19
CA LEU A 82 16.62 6.65 5.83
C LEU A 82 16.87 8.16 5.70
N GLY A 83 16.67 8.94 6.77
CA GLY A 83 16.92 10.39 6.76
C GLY A 83 15.92 11.21 5.95
N ILE A 84 14.71 10.69 5.71
CA ILE A 84 13.67 11.37 4.93
C ILE A 84 12.85 12.26 5.88
N SER A 85 13.08 13.57 5.86
CA SER A 85 12.42 14.56 6.75
C SER A 85 10.99 14.87 6.34
#